data_AF-A0A7J6AC53-F1
#
_entry.id   AF-A0A7J6AC53-F1
#
_cell.length_a   1.000
_cell.length_b   1.000
_cell.length_c   1.000
_cell.angle_alpha   90.00
_cell.angle_beta   90.00
_cell.angle_gamma   90.00
#
_symmetry.space_group_name_H-M   'P 1'
#
loop_
_entity.id
_entity.type
_entity.pdbx_description
1 polymer ?
#
loop_
_entity_poly.entity_id
_entity_poly.type
_entity_poly.pdbx_seq_one_letter_code
_entity_poly.pdbx_strand_id
1 'polypeptide(L)'
;MPEVDASGSVRVVRLRNSVRVELQKDASQAERARFNVEHVVKEVLQGVMEQQTTSVLCSQDFAHAGFMDVTFGEMTSCLDFVATWERNLPHHALQGLKVRALYIWEDVPVTVHMYNPFVEESEIRHFLQRFCLKMEGGQKICNAFGIVLYLL
;
A
#
# COMPACT_ATOMS: atom_id res chain seq x y z
N MET A 1 -12.98 4.23 12.99
CA MET A 1 -12.51 3.72 14.30
C MET A 1 -11.60 2.54 14.03
N PRO A 2 -10.39 2.47 14.63
CA PRO A 2 -9.51 1.32 14.42
C PRO A 2 -10.11 0.06 15.04
N GLU A 3 -10.11 -1.04 14.30
CA GLU A 3 -10.44 -2.36 14.85
C GLU A 3 -9.26 -2.86 15.67
N VAL A 4 -9.53 -3.26 16.91
CA VAL A 4 -8.55 -3.87 17.80
C VAL A 4 -8.73 -5.37 17.67
N ASP A 5 -7.66 -6.10 17.35
CA ASP A 5 -7.74 -7.56 17.32
C ASP A 5 -7.81 -8.14 18.75
N ALA A 6 -8.08 -9.44 18.87
CA ALA A 6 -8.24 -10.14 20.15
C ALA A 6 -6.99 -10.10 21.05
N SER A 7 -5.84 -9.64 20.55
CA SER A 7 -4.59 -9.50 21.31
C SER A 7 -4.29 -8.08 21.78
N GLY A 8 -5.18 -7.12 21.50
CA GLY A 8 -5.01 -5.73 21.90
C GLY A 8 -4.12 -4.91 20.96
N SER A 9 -3.66 -5.48 19.83
CA SER A 9 -2.99 -4.71 18.78
C SER A 9 -3.99 -3.92 17.95
N VAL A 10 -3.68 -2.64 17.75
CA VAL A 10 -4.36 -1.78 16.78
C VAL A 10 -4.10 -2.39 15.40
N ARG A 11 -5.15 -2.86 14.70
CA ARG A 11 -5.02 -3.19 13.28
C ARG A 11 -4.82 -1.88 12.53
N VAL A 12 -3.56 -1.58 12.24
CA VAL A 12 -3.20 -0.59 11.24
C VAL A 12 -3.61 -1.19 9.90
N VAL A 13 -4.64 -0.62 9.27
CA VAL A 13 -5.02 -0.98 7.90
C VAL A 13 -3.85 -0.60 7.01
N ARG A 14 -3.13 -1.60 6.49
CA ARG A 14 -1.99 -1.41 5.59
C ARG A 14 -2.52 -1.34 4.16
N LEU A 15 -2.61 -0.12 3.65
CA LEU A 15 -3.12 0.14 2.30
C LEU A 15 -1.98 -0.07 1.28
N ARG A 16 -2.08 -1.15 0.51
CA ARG A 16 -1.05 -1.53 -0.47
C ARG A 16 -0.93 -0.56 -1.64
N ASN A 17 -1.99 0.19 -1.90
CA ASN A 17 -2.13 1.25 -2.88
C ASN A 17 -1.71 2.62 -2.34
N SER A 18 -0.83 2.66 -1.34
CA SER A 18 -0.30 3.91 -0.78
C SER A 18 1.19 4.08 -1.03
N VAL A 19 1.58 5.30 -1.40
CA VAL A 19 2.96 5.74 -1.55
C VAL A 19 3.24 6.90 -0.61
N ARG A 20 4.50 7.03 -0.23
CA ARG A 20 5.03 8.21 0.45
C ARG A 20 5.86 9.02 -0.51
N VAL A 21 5.52 10.28 -0.66
CA VAL A 21 6.38 11.30 -1.26
C VAL A 21 7.09 12.01 -0.12
N GLU A 22 8.41 11.99 -0.09
CA GLU A 22 9.19 12.54 1.02
C GLU A 22 10.36 13.38 0.53
N LEU A 23 10.67 14.42 1.30
CA LEU A 23 11.88 15.22 1.11
C LEU A 23 13.11 14.36 1.39
N GLN A 24 14.10 14.48 0.52
CA GLN A 24 15.41 13.91 0.76
C GLN A 24 16.12 14.64 1.91
N LYS A 25 17.01 13.94 2.61
CA LYS A 25 17.69 14.51 3.80
C LYS A 25 18.59 15.68 3.44
N ASP A 26 19.18 15.64 2.25
CA ASP A 26 20.07 16.62 1.63
C ASP A 26 19.33 17.64 0.75
N ALA A 27 17.99 17.63 0.74
CA ALA A 27 17.21 18.65 0.03
C ALA A 27 17.59 20.07 0.51
N SER A 28 17.82 20.94 -0.47
CA SER A 28 18.12 22.36 -0.31
C SER A 28 16.98 23.12 0.37
N GLN A 29 17.28 24.34 0.83
CA GLN A 29 16.26 25.21 1.45
C GLN A 29 15.12 25.55 0.48
N ALA A 30 15.42 25.70 -0.82
CA ALA A 30 14.42 25.99 -1.85
C ALA A 30 13.47 24.80 -2.06
N GLU A 31 14.00 23.58 -2.15
CA GLU A 31 13.19 22.36 -2.31
C GLU A 31 12.30 22.13 -1.08
N ARG A 32 12.82 22.36 0.12
CA ARG A 32 12.05 22.29 1.38
C ARG A 32 10.93 23.33 1.42
N ALA A 33 11.20 24.56 1.02
CA ALA A 33 10.21 25.63 1.01
C ALA A 33 9.08 25.39 -0.01
N ARG A 34 9.40 24.72 -1.12
CA ARG A 34 8.42 24.32 -2.15
C ARG A 34 7.52 23.17 -1.70
N PHE A 35 7.98 22.31 -0.80
CA PHE A 35 7.27 21.10 -0.43
C PHE A 35 6.02 21.37 0.42
N ASN A 36 4.86 21.29 -0.21
CA ASN A 36 3.55 21.40 0.41
C ASN A 36 2.50 20.60 -0.41
N VAL A 37 1.27 20.53 0.12
CA VAL A 37 0.15 19.86 -0.56
C VAL A 37 -0.06 20.33 -2.00
N GLU A 38 0.02 21.63 -2.25
CA GLU A 38 -0.24 22.17 -3.57
C GLU A 38 0.81 21.71 -4.59
N HIS A 39 2.08 21.73 -4.21
CA HIS A 39 3.18 21.22 -5.03
C HIS A 39 3.02 19.73 -5.33
N VAL A 40 2.76 18.91 -4.30
CA VAL A 40 2.62 17.45 -4.49
C VAL A 40 1.38 17.11 -5.32
N VAL A 41 0.26 17.80 -5.12
CA VAL A 41 -0.99 17.49 -5.84
C VAL A 41 -0.98 18.05 -7.26
N LYS A 42 -0.66 19.34 -7.45
CA LYS A 42 -0.78 19.99 -8.75
C LYS A 42 0.43 19.76 -9.64
N GLU A 43 1.63 19.94 -9.10
CA GLU A 43 2.84 19.85 -9.93
C GLU A 43 3.32 18.42 -10.08
N VAL A 44 3.30 17.62 -9.00
CA VAL A 44 3.78 16.23 -9.06
C VAL A 44 2.69 15.30 -9.56
N LEU A 45 1.58 15.12 -8.84
CA LEU A 45 0.54 14.15 -9.18
C LEU A 45 -0.16 14.48 -10.51
N GLN A 46 -0.71 15.69 -10.66
CA GLN A 46 -1.43 16.08 -11.87
C GLN A 46 -0.49 16.48 -13.01
N GLY A 47 0.62 17.16 -12.70
CA GLY A 47 1.56 17.68 -13.69
C GLY A 47 2.48 16.60 -14.24
N VAL A 48 3.47 16.16 -13.45
CA VAL A 48 4.49 15.22 -13.91
C VAL A 48 3.95 13.81 -14.11
N MET A 49 3.07 13.36 -13.22
CA MET A 49 2.60 11.97 -13.20
C MET A 49 1.29 11.77 -13.96
N GLU A 50 0.71 12.87 -14.46
CA GLU A 50 -0.54 12.92 -15.23
C GLU A 50 -1.69 12.11 -14.58
N GLN A 51 -1.69 12.01 -13.25
CA GLN A 51 -2.71 11.27 -12.51
C GLN A 51 -4.00 12.10 -12.45
N GLN A 52 -5.12 11.45 -12.76
CA GLN A 52 -6.42 12.06 -12.52
C GLN A 52 -6.68 12.14 -11.03
N THR A 53 -7.27 13.23 -10.54
CA THR A 53 -7.63 13.35 -9.11
C THR A 53 -8.62 12.29 -8.66
N THR A 54 -9.43 11.76 -9.56
CA THR A 54 -10.34 10.63 -9.32
C THR A 54 -9.62 9.32 -9.03
N SER A 55 -8.37 9.16 -9.44
CA SER A 55 -7.56 7.99 -9.10
C SER A 55 -6.95 8.07 -7.70
N VAL A 56 -6.98 9.24 -7.05
CA VAL A 56 -6.48 9.44 -5.69
C VAL A 56 -7.64 9.33 -4.70
N LEU A 57 -7.58 8.33 -3.82
CA LEU A 57 -8.56 8.11 -2.77
C LEU A 57 -8.38 9.11 -1.62
N CYS A 58 -7.14 9.31 -1.19
CA CYS A 58 -6.81 10.31 -0.16
C CYS A 58 -5.35 10.75 -0.22
N SER A 59 -5.09 11.94 0.33
CA SER A 59 -3.76 12.46 0.59
C SER A 59 -3.70 12.90 2.05
N GLN A 60 -2.66 12.48 2.76
CA GLN A 60 -2.41 12.86 4.14
C GLN A 60 -1.23 13.83 4.18
N ASP A 61 -1.51 15.05 4.62
CA ASP A 61 -0.53 16.13 4.69
C ASP A 61 0.31 16.02 5.96
N PHE A 62 1.58 15.67 5.78
CA PHE A 62 2.61 15.73 6.82
C PHE A 62 3.79 16.58 6.35
N ALA A 63 3.54 17.61 5.53
CA ALA A 63 4.59 18.41 4.92
C ALA A 63 5.55 19.03 5.95
N HIS A 64 5.04 19.40 7.13
CA HIS A 64 5.86 19.86 8.27
C HIS A 64 6.85 18.80 8.78
N ALA A 65 6.52 17.51 8.67
CA ALA A 65 7.41 16.39 8.97
C ALA A 65 8.23 15.93 7.75
N GLY A 66 8.09 16.61 6.62
CA GLY A 66 8.85 16.39 5.39
C GLY A 66 8.36 15.24 4.52
N PHE A 67 7.12 14.78 4.69
CA PHE A 67 6.53 13.78 3.80
C PHE A 67 5.03 13.98 3.59
N MET A 68 4.48 13.29 2.60
CA MET A 68 3.05 13.16 2.38
C MET A 68 2.74 11.73 1.94
N ASP A 69 1.65 11.18 2.44
CA ASP A 69 1.19 9.86 2.02
C ASP A 69 0.02 10.03 1.05
N VAL A 70 0.11 9.39 -0.11
CA VAL A 70 -0.90 9.41 -1.16
C VAL A 70 -1.44 8.00 -1.32
N THR A 71 -2.76 7.84 -1.20
CA THR A 71 -3.45 6.58 -1.40
C THR A 71 -4.28 6.66 -2.67
N PHE A 72 -4.07 5.71 -3.57
CA PHE A 72 -4.81 5.60 -4.82
C PHE A 72 -6.09 4.80 -4.63
N GLY A 73 -7.11 5.01 -5.45
CA GLY A 73 -8.33 4.19 -5.46
C GLY A 73 -8.04 2.76 -5.91
N GLU A 74 -7.16 2.61 -6.91
CA GLU A 74 -6.80 1.33 -7.50
C GLU A 74 -5.29 1.04 -7.37
N MET A 75 -4.94 -0.25 -7.30
CA MET A 75 -3.54 -0.69 -7.26
C MET A 75 -2.80 -0.36 -8.56
N THR A 76 -3.48 -0.47 -9.70
CA THR A 76 -2.97 -0.14 -11.03
C THR A 76 -2.46 1.30 -11.08
N SER A 77 -3.25 2.26 -10.61
CA SER A 77 -2.84 3.67 -10.53
C SER A 77 -1.62 3.89 -9.63
N CYS A 78 -1.54 3.16 -8.51
CA CYS A 78 -0.37 3.21 -7.64
C CYS A 78 0.90 2.68 -8.32
N LEU A 79 0.80 1.55 -9.03
CA LEU A 79 1.92 0.95 -9.77
C LEU A 79 2.37 1.87 -10.92
N ASP A 80 1.41 2.41 -11.67
CA ASP A 80 1.67 3.33 -12.77
C ASP A 80 2.33 4.62 -12.29
N PHE A 81 1.90 5.16 -11.15
CA PHE A 81 2.54 6.31 -10.52
C PHE A 81 4.02 6.03 -10.20
N VAL A 82 4.33 4.91 -9.53
CA VAL A 82 5.72 4.55 -9.19
C VAL A 82 6.55 4.34 -10.45
N ALA A 83 6.01 3.65 -11.46
CA ALA A 83 6.70 3.44 -12.74
C ALA A 83 6.95 4.76 -13.49
N THR A 84 6.01 5.70 -13.42
CA THR A 84 6.12 7.02 -14.04
C THR A 84 7.12 7.90 -13.31
N TRP A 85 7.22 7.77 -11.99
CA TRP A 85 8.20 8.47 -11.17
C TRP A 85 9.63 8.18 -11.61
N GLU A 86 9.98 6.90 -11.73
CA GLU A 86 11.33 6.47 -12.15
C GLU A 86 11.72 7.02 -13.52
N ARG A 87 10.77 7.08 -14.47
CA ARG A 87 10.99 7.64 -15.80
C ARG A 87 11.21 9.15 -15.79
N ASN A 88 10.66 9.85 -14.80
CA ASN A 88 10.65 11.31 -14.73
C ASN A 88 11.59 11.89 -13.66
N LEU A 89 12.45 11.08 -13.03
CA LEU A 89 13.43 11.51 -12.03
C LEU A 89 14.21 12.80 -12.37
N PRO A 90 14.60 13.07 -13.64
CA PRO A 90 15.28 14.32 -13.99
C PRO A 90 14.40 15.59 -13.91
N HIS A 91 13.09 15.46 -13.74
CA HIS A 91 12.15 16.58 -13.79
C HIS A 91 12.30 17.51 -12.58
N HIS A 92 12.32 18.83 -12.82
CA HIS A 92 12.57 19.85 -11.80
C HIS A 92 11.59 19.82 -10.60
N ALA A 93 10.33 19.43 -10.84
CA ALA A 93 9.32 19.28 -9.78
C ALA A 93 9.61 18.09 -8.85
N LEU A 94 10.43 17.11 -9.25
CA LEU A 94 10.81 15.96 -8.41
C LEU A 94 12.14 16.16 -7.68
N GLN A 95 12.86 17.25 -7.97
CA GLN A 95 14.13 17.56 -7.30
C GLN A 95 13.96 17.69 -5.79
N GLY A 96 14.89 17.06 -5.05
CA GLY A 96 14.86 17.00 -3.59
C GLY A 96 13.79 16.07 -3.03
N LEU A 97 13.05 15.34 -3.86
CA LEU A 97 12.02 14.38 -3.44
C LEU A 97 12.46 12.94 -3.71
N LYS A 98 11.85 12.01 -2.98
CA LYS A 98 11.85 10.58 -3.31
C LYS A 98 10.47 9.99 -3.06
N VAL A 99 10.17 8.93 -3.78
CA VAL A 99 8.96 8.13 -3.58
C VAL A 99 9.31 6.81 -2.91
N ARG A 100 8.45 6.36 -2.01
CA ARG A 100 8.51 5.01 -1.44
C ARG A 100 7.12 4.40 -1.42
N ALA A 101 6.94 3.27 -2.08
CA ALA A 101 5.73 2.48 -1.91
C ALA A 101 5.68 1.91 -0.48
N LEU A 102 4.57 2.12 0.24
CA LEU A 102 4.50 1.79 1.67
C LEU A 102 4.31 0.30 1.91
N TYR A 103 3.32 -0.30 1.24
CA TYR A 103 2.93 -1.70 1.48
C TYR A 103 2.70 -2.49 0.17
N ILE A 104 3.12 -1.94 -0.98
CA ILE A 104 2.86 -2.56 -2.29
C ILE A 104 3.39 -3.99 -2.39
N TRP A 105 4.52 -4.25 -1.72
CA TRP A 105 5.21 -5.53 -1.67
C TRP A 105 4.83 -6.42 -0.48
N GLU A 106 3.98 -5.93 0.44
CA GLU A 106 3.51 -6.76 1.54
C GLU A 106 2.41 -7.71 1.05
N ASP A 107 2.61 -9.00 1.28
CA ASP A 107 1.57 -9.99 1.03
C ASP A 107 0.45 -9.81 2.05
N VAL A 108 -0.82 -9.75 1.59
CA VAL A 108 -1.98 -9.74 2.48
C VAL A 108 -2.35 -11.18 2.74
N PRO A 109 -2.21 -11.69 3.99
CA PRO A 109 -2.58 -13.05 4.28
C PRO A 109 -4.10 -13.21 4.17
N VAL A 110 -4.54 -14.30 3.58
CA VAL A 110 -5.95 -14.69 3.51
C VAL A 110 -6.18 -15.75 4.56
N THR A 111 -7.07 -15.47 5.51
CA THR A 111 -7.48 -16.45 6.52
C THR A 111 -8.85 -17.04 6.17
N VAL A 112 -8.92 -18.37 6.04
CA VAL A 112 -10.17 -19.10 5.81
C VAL A 112 -10.72 -19.59 7.14
N HIS A 113 -11.82 -18.98 7.60
CA HIS A 113 -12.40 -19.25 8.92
C HIS A 113 -13.48 -20.33 8.94
N MET A 114 -14.06 -20.66 7.78
CA MET A 114 -15.17 -21.61 7.66
C MET A 114 -15.04 -22.38 6.35
N TYR A 115 -14.54 -23.60 6.43
CA TYR A 115 -14.50 -24.53 5.31
C TYR A 115 -15.02 -25.90 5.76
N ASN A 116 -15.52 -26.70 4.82
CA ASN A 116 -15.97 -28.04 5.12
C ASN A 116 -14.75 -28.93 5.44
N PRO A 117 -14.63 -29.53 6.65
CA PRO A 117 -13.46 -30.30 7.04
C PRO A 117 -13.24 -31.57 6.21
N PHE A 118 -14.25 -32.02 5.44
CA PHE A 118 -14.15 -33.14 4.51
C PHE A 118 -13.59 -32.75 3.14
N VAL A 119 -13.41 -31.46 2.86
CA VAL A 119 -12.77 -30.98 1.63
C VAL A 119 -11.27 -31.11 1.80
N GLU A 120 -10.61 -31.72 0.81
CA GLU A 120 -9.16 -31.86 0.85
C GLU A 120 -8.48 -30.50 0.75
N GLU A 121 -7.35 -30.36 1.44
CA GLU A 121 -6.56 -29.13 1.42
C GLU A 121 -6.10 -28.74 0.00
N SER A 122 -5.86 -29.75 -0.85
CA SER A 122 -5.54 -29.60 -2.27
C SER A 122 -6.62 -28.81 -3.03
N GLU A 123 -7.89 -29.09 -2.76
CA GLU A 123 -9.03 -28.42 -3.39
C GLU A 123 -9.17 -26.96 -2.93
N ILE A 124 -8.97 -26.71 -1.63
CA ILE A 124 -8.97 -25.36 -1.06
C ILE A 124 -7.85 -24.53 -1.69
N ARG A 125 -6.64 -25.09 -1.78
CA ARG A 125 -5.50 -24.41 -2.43
C ARG A 125 -5.78 -24.14 -3.90
N HIS A 126 -6.31 -25.12 -4.64
CA HIS A 126 -6.63 -24.96 -6.06
C HIS A 126 -7.68 -23.87 -6.31
N PHE A 127 -8.67 -23.75 -5.43
CA PHE A 127 -9.63 -22.65 -5.49
C PHE A 127 -8.97 -21.29 -5.23
N LEU A 128 -8.17 -21.18 -4.16
CA LEU A 128 -7.55 -19.92 -3.76
C LEU A 128 -6.46 -19.44 -4.74
N GLN A 129 -5.77 -20.35 -5.43
CA GLN A 129 -4.81 -20.03 -6.50
C GLN A 129 -5.40 -19.16 -7.63
N ARG A 130 -6.73 -19.17 -7.80
CA ARG A 130 -7.41 -18.32 -8.79
C ARG A 130 -7.45 -16.85 -8.38
N PHE A 131 -7.28 -16.55 -7.10
CA PHE A 131 -7.45 -15.22 -6.51
C PHE A 131 -6.18 -14.70 -5.81
N CYS A 132 -5.30 -15.60 -5.37
CA CYS A 132 -4.08 -15.27 -4.64
C CYS A 132 -2.87 -15.31 -5.57
N LEU A 133 -2.03 -14.26 -5.53
CA LEU A 133 -0.81 -14.17 -6.34
C LEU A 133 0.28 -15.15 -5.89
N LYS A 134 0.28 -15.52 -4.61
CA LYS A 134 1.21 -16.48 -4.00
C LYS A 134 0.45 -17.41 -3.07
N MET A 135 0.97 -18.61 -2.92
CA MET A 135 0.45 -19.65 -2.04
C MET A 135 1.61 -20.24 -1.25
N GLU A 136 2.09 -19.51 -0.24
CA GLU A 136 3.15 -19.97 0.65
C GLU A 136 2.58 -20.21 2.06
N GLY A 137 3.16 -21.12 2.84
CA GLY A 137 2.98 -21.08 4.30
C GLY A 137 1.60 -21.40 4.89
N GLY A 138 0.79 -22.27 4.27
CA GLY A 138 -0.46 -22.76 4.86
C GLY A 138 -0.28 -23.33 6.27
N GLN A 139 -0.60 -22.55 7.31
CA GLN A 139 -0.57 -23.04 8.69
C GLN A 139 -1.96 -23.46 9.13
N LYS A 140 -2.11 -24.74 9.48
CA LYS A 140 -3.30 -25.30 10.09
C LYS A 140 -3.34 -24.94 11.58
N ILE A 141 -4.15 -23.96 11.96
CA ILE A 141 -4.35 -23.61 13.37
C ILE A 141 -5.67 -24.22 13.84
N CYS A 142 -5.59 -25.25 14.67
CA CYS A 142 -6.77 -25.80 15.34
C CYS A 142 -7.07 -25.00 16.60
N ASN A 143 -8.28 -24.47 16.73
CA ASN A 143 -8.73 -23.94 18.02
C ASN A 143 -9.10 -25.07 18.99
N ALA A 144 -9.42 -24.73 20.24
CA ALA A 144 -9.76 -25.69 21.30
C ALA A 144 -10.98 -26.59 20.98
N PHE A 145 -11.76 -26.25 19.95
CA PHE A 145 -12.94 -26.99 19.50
C PHE A 145 -12.67 -27.83 18.24
N GLY A 146 -11.42 -27.90 17.77
CA GLY A 146 -11.05 -28.63 16.56
C GLY A 146 -11.39 -27.90 15.25
N ILE A 147 -11.79 -26.63 15.31
CA ILE A 147 -12.01 -25.81 14.11
C ILE A 147 -10.66 -25.38 13.58
N VAL A 148 -10.44 -25.68 12.31
CA VAL A 148 -9.19 -25.41 11.62
C VAL A 148 -9.26 -24.05 10.94
N LEU A 149 -8.25 -23.23 11.17
CA LEU A 149 -7.97 -22.01 10.43
C LEU A 149 -6.80 -22.28 9.50
N TYR A 150 -6.92 -21.87 8.23
CA TYR A 150 -5.78 -21.80 7.32
C TYR A 150 -5.33 -20.34 7.21
N LEU A 151 -4.08 -20.07 7.59
CA LEU A 151 -3.36 -18.85 7.23
C LEU A 151 -2.53 -19.13 5.99
N LEU A 152 -2.78 -18.38 4.92
CA LEU A 152 -2.07 -18.39 3.65
C LEU A 152 -1.59 -16.98 3.32
#